data_AF-A0A3C1HC62-F1
#
_entry.id   AF-A0A3C1HC62-F1
#
_cell.length_a   1.000
_cell.length_b   1.000
_cell.length_c   1.000
_cell.angle_alpha   90.00
_cell.angle_beta   90.00
_cell.angle_gamma   90.00
#
_symmetry.space_group_name_H-M   'P 1'
#
loop_
_entity.id
_entity.type
_entity.pdbx_description
1 polymer ?
#
loop_
_entity_poly.entity_id
_entity_poly.type
_entity_poly.pdbx_seq_one_letter_code
_entity_poly.pdbx_strand_id
1 'polypeptide(L)'
;MNPPPHPDTAGQDGADMARLAGGEDRALNDLMERHAPRIFHFLWRMLGNEEDARDLAQETFVRVYEHRGSFRGGEKFSHWLYTIAGNLARNQIRWRTRHPAASLDLEPEPGGRSLGEYLPSEAPPPGERLLAEERRAAVRKASRRSTRRLSAGWGS
;
A
#
# COMPACT_ATOMS: atom_id res chain seq x y z
N MET A 1 15.77 2.18 19.40
CA MET A 1 16.28 0.82 19.14
C MET A 1 15.27 0.14 18.23
N ASN A 2 15.65 -0.25 17.01
CA ASN A 2 14.75 -0.88 16.05
C ASN A 2 14.84 -2.40 16.26
N PRO A 3 13.75 -3.14 16.52
CA PRO A 3 13.86 -4.58 16.68
C PRO A 3 14.29 -5.19 15.34
N PRO A 4 15.30 -6.09 15.33
CA PRO A 4 15.75 -6.74 14.10
C PRO A 4 14.59 -7.50 13.44
N PRO A 5 14.52 -7.56 12.09
CA PRO A 5 13.64 -8.51 11.43
C PRO A 5 14.08 -9.91 11.85
N HIS A 6 13.22 -10.64 12.57
CA HIS A 6 13.56 -11.99 13.00
C HIS A 6 13.67 -12.88 11.76
N PRO A 7 14.81 -13.56 11.54
CA PRO A 7 15.04 -14.39 10.35
C PRO A 7 14.03 -15.54 10.21
N ASP A 8 13.41 -15.96 11.31
CA ASP A 8 12.52 -17.13 11.35
C ASP A 8 11.06 -16.85 10.94
N THR A 9 10.66 -15.59 10.75
CA THR A 9 9.25 -15.27 10.46
C THR A 9 8.92 -15.34 8.96
N ALA A 10 9.90 -15.17 8.07
CA ALA A 10 9.63 -15.08 6.62
C ALA A 10 9.01 -16.37 6.03
N GLY A 11 9.45 -17.54 6.51
CA GLY A 11 8.86 -18.82 6.13
C GLY A 11 7.45 -19.01 6.70
N GLN A 12 7.25 -18.62 7.96
CA GLN A 12 5.97 -18.71 8.65
C GLN A 12 4.91 -17.75 8.06
N ASP A 13 5.29 -16.51 7.75
CA ASP A 13 4.38 -15.52 7.16
C ASP A 13 3.89 -15.97 5.78
N GLY A 14 4.75 -16.59 4.97
CA GLY A 14 4.35 -17.16 3.69
C GLY A 14 3.36 -18.30 3.84
N ALA A 15 3.59 -19.19 4.82
CA ALA A 15 2.69 -20.30 5.13
C ALA A 15 1.32 -19.82 5.64
N ASP A 16 1.31 -18.83 6.55
CA ASP A 16 0.07 -18.27 7.07
C ASP A 16 -0.71 -17.50 5.98
N MET A 17 -0.02 -16.82 5.07
CA MET A 17 -0.67 -16.23 3.89
C MET A 17 -1.26 -17.28 2.94
N ALA A 18 -0.59 -18.42 2.76
CA ALA A 18 -1.12 -19.52 1.94
C ALA A 18 -2.37 -20.13 2.59
N ARG A 19 -2.35 -20.36 3.90
CA ARG A 19 -3.51 -20.83 4.69
C ARG A 19 -4.67 -19.83 4.61
N LEU A 20 -4.36 -18.54 4.80
CA LEU A 20 -5.34 -17.46 4.70
C LEU A 20 -5.98 -17.40 3.31
N ALA A 21 -5.17 -17.51 2.23
CA ALA A 21 -5.67 -17.58 0.87
C ALA A 21 -6.53 -18.84 0.61
N GLY A 22 -6.25 -19.94 1.32
CA GLY A 22 -7.04 -21.17 1.32
C GLY A 22 -8.35 -21.09 2.12
N GLY A 23 -8.65 -19.97 2.79
CA GLY A 23 -9.86 -19.75 3.58
C GLY A 23 -9.73 -20.04 5.07
N GLU A 24 -8.52 -20.26 5.58
CA GLU A 24 -8.28 -20.37 7.03
C GLU A 24 -8.15 -18.98 7.66
N ASP A 25 -9.28 -18.35 7.96
CA ASP A 25 -9.33 -16.97 8.49
C ASP A 25 -8.51 -16.77 9.78
N ARG A 26 -8.32 -17.83 10.58
CA ARG A 26 -7.49 -17.79 11.79
C ARG A 26 -6.03 -17.43 11.51
N ALA A 27 -5.51 -17.74 10.32
CA ALA A 27 -4.15 -17.37 9.95
C ALA A 27 -3.93 -15.85 9.89
N LEU A 28 -5.01 -15.06 9.72
CA LEU A 28 -4.93 -13.61 9.82
C LEU A 28 -4.56 -13.16 11.23
N ASN A 29 -5.05 -13.83 12.28
CA ASN A 29 -4.73 -13.50 13.67
C ASN A 29 -3.24 -13.67 13.94
N ASP A 30 -2.66 -14.78 13.46
CA ASP A 30 -1.23 -15.07 13.61
C ASP A 30 -0.37 -13.99 12.92
N LEU A 31 -0.81 -13.50 11.76
CA LEU A 31 -0.16 -12.39 11.05
C LEU A 31 -0.33 -11.06 11.80
N MET A 32 -1.53 -10.77 12.32
CA MET A 32 -1.83 -9.55 13.06
C MET A 32 -1.01 -9.46 14.34
N GLU A 33 -0.95 -10.54 15.13
CA GLU A 33 -0.19 -10.57 16.39
C GLU A 33 1.29 -10.24 16.16
N ARG A 34 1.88 -10.75 15.08
CA ARG A 34 3.29 -10.51 14.74
C ARG A 34 3.58 -9.15 14.15
N HIS A 35 2.66 -8.58 13.36
CA HIS A 35 2.96 -7.41 12.53
C HIS A 35 2.23 -6.13 12.94
N ALA A 36 1.08 -6.22 13.64
CA ALA A 36 0.28 -5.04 13.98
C ALA A 36 1.05 -3.97 14.79
N PRO A 37 1.85 -4.31 15.83
CA PRO A 37 2.62 -3.30 16.56
C PRO A 37 3.60 -2.53 15.67
N ARG A 38 4.22 -3.22 14.70
CA ARG A 38 5.20 -2.61 13.77
C ARG A 38 4.53 -1.73 12.74
N ILE A 39 3.39 -2.16 12.21
CA ILE A 39 2.60 -1.36 11.25
C ILE A 39 2.01 -0.13 11.90
N PHE A 40 1.48 -0.26 13.12
CA PHE A 40 1.02 0.89 13.90
C PHE A 40 2.15 1.91 14.11
N HIS A 41 3.32 1.47 14.59
CA HIS A 41 4.43 2.40 14.83
C HIS A 41 4.93 3.06 13.54
N PHE A 42 4.95 2.32 12.43
CA PHE A 42 5.30 2.86 11.11
C PHE A 42 4.31 3.94 10.66
N LEU A 43 3.00 3.67 10.74
CA LEU A 43 1.94 4.60 10.38
C LEU A 43 1.95 5.84 11.29
N TRP A 44 2.13 5.64 12.60
CA TRP A 44 2.22 6.73 13.57
C TRP A 44 3.39 7.68 13.26
N ARG A 45 4.55 7.13 12.89
CA ARG A 45 5.70 7.97 12.47
C ARG A 45 5.46 8.71 11.16
N MET A 46 4.63 8.19 10.27
CA MET A 46 4.28 8.86 9.02
C MET A 46 3.20 9.94 9.20
N LEU A 47 2.22 9.69 10.07
CA LEU A 47 1.02 10.51 10.20
C LEU A 47 1.12 11.52 11.34
N GLY A 48 1.92 11.24 12.38
CA GLY A 48 1.99 12.02 13.61
C GLY A 48 0.77 11.91 14.51
N ASN A 49 -0.35 11.36 14.02
CA ASN A 49 -1.60 11.21 14.76
C ASN A 49 -1.84 9.73 15.14
N GLU A 50 -2.13 9.47 16.42
CA GLU A 50 -2.32 8.12 16.95
C GLU A 50 -3.61 7.45 16.45
N GLU A 51 -4.69 8.21 16.37
CA GLU A 51 -6.01 7.73 15.93
C GLU A 51 -5.97 7.32 14.45
N ASP A 52 -5.49 8.22 13.58
CA ASP A 52 -5.22 7.94 12.16
C ASP A 52 -4.34 6.69 12.01
N ALA A 53 -3.30 6.54 12.83
CA ALA A 53 -2.39 5.41 12.75
C ALA A 53 -3.07 4.08 13.16
N ARG A 54 -3.92 4.10 14.19
CA ARG A 54 -4.69 2.94 14.63
C ARG A 54 -5.71 2.53 13.57
N ASP A 55 -6.41 3.49 12.99
CA ASP A 55 -7.40 3.26 11.94
C ASP A 55 -6.76 2.70 10.67
N LEU A 56 -5.68 3.32 10.20
CA LEU A 56 -4.97 2.83 9.01
C LEU A 56 -4.28 1.48 9.26
N ALA A 57 -3.87 1.17 10.49
CA ALA A 57 -3.34 -0.15 10.82
C ALA A 57 -4.43 -1.23 10.67
N GLN A 58 -5.64 -0.97 11.17
CA GLN A 58 -6.78 -1.88 10.99
C GLN A 58 -7.13 -2.06 9.51
N GLU A 59 -7.30 -0.94 8.79
CA GLU A 59 -7.57 -0.93 7.34
C GLU A 59 -6.50 -1.68 6.55
N THR A 60 -5.23 -1.63 6.97
CA THR A 60 -4.15 -2.42 6.36
C THR A 60 -4.44 -3.92 6.42
N PHE A 61 -4.87 -4.44 7.57
CA PHE A 61 -5.18 -5.87 7.71
C PHE A 61 -6.49 -6.27 7.05
N VAL A 62 -7.47 -5.37 6.96
CA VAL A 62 -8.65 -5.55 6.12
C VAL A 62 -8.22 -5.77 4.66
N ARG A 63 -7.35 -4.92 4.13
CA ARG A 63 -6.82 -5.07 2.76
C ARG A 63 -5.97 -6.32 2.56
N VAL A 64 -5.20 -6.73 3.57
CA VAL A 64 -4.49 -8.02 3.54
C VAL A 64 -5.49 -9.16 3.35
N TYR A 65 -6.58 -9.17 4.10
CA TYR A 65 -7.63 -10.17 3.99
C TYR A 65 -8.31 -10.12 2.61
N GLU A 66 -8.74 -8.94 2.15
CA GLU A 66 -9.39 -8.77 0.84
C GLU A 66 -8.49 -9.19 -0.33
N HIS A 67 -7.20 -8.91 -0.24
CA HIS A 67 -6.22 -9.18 -1.29
C HIS A 67 -5.38 -10.44 -1.06
N ARG A 68 -5.75 -11.29 -0.10
CA ARG A 68 -5.00 -12.51 0.28
C ARG A 68 -4.63 -13.41 -0.90
N GLY A 69 -5.54 -13.57 -1.87
CA GLY A 69 -5.31 -14.37 -3.08
C GLY A 69 -4.33 -13.75 -4.10
N SER A 70 -3.95 -12.49 -3.92
CA SER A 70 -2.99 -11.80 -4.79
C SER A 70 -1.54 -11.94 -4.32
N PHE A 71 -1.31 -12.42 -3.10
CA PHE A 71 0.04 -12.65 -2.58
C PHE A 71 0.63 -13.92 -3.20
N ARG A 72 1.72 -13.78 -3.98
CA ARG A 72 2.28 -14.89 -4.79
C ARG A 72 3.53 -15.55 -4.19
N GLY A 73 3.84 -15.33 -2.91
CA GLY A 73 4.99 -15.97 -2.22
C GLY A 73 6.40 -15.62 -2.74
N GLY A 74 6.51 -14.93 -3.88
CA GLY A 74 7.77 -14.49 -4.48
C GLY A 74 8.35 -13.20 -3.86
N GLU A 75 7.58 -12.50 -3.05
CA GLU A 75 8.03 -11.36 -2.24
C GLU A 75 7.82 -11.63 -0.76
N LYS A 76 8.63 -11.00 0.11
CA LYS A 76 8.44 -11.11 1.56
C LYS A 76 7.11 -10.49 1.95
N PHE A 77 6.31 -11.19 2.76
CA PHE A 77 5.03 -10.69 3.26
C PHE A 77 5.17 -9.32 3.93
N SER A 78 6.19 -9.10 4.75
CA SER A 78 6.42 -7.80 5.37
C SER A 78 6.51 -6.68 4.33
N HIS A 79 7.24 -6.90 3.23
CA HIS A 79 7.36 -5.90 2.18
C HIS A 79 6.00 -5.58 1.53
N TRP A 80 5.23 -6.62 1.21
CA TRP A 80 3.88 -6.44 0.68
C TRP A 80 2.96 -5.68 1.67
N LEU A 81 3.03 -6.00 2.95
CA LEU A 81 2.28 -5.36 4.03
C LEU A 81 2.64 -3.86 4.18
N TYR A 82 3.94 -3.52 4.20
CA TYR A 82 4.40 -2.13 4.27
C TYR A 82 4.02 -1.33 3.02
N THR A 83 3.92 -1.96 1.85
CA THR A 83 3.42 -1.32 0.63
C THR A 83 1.96 -0.89 0.79
N ILE A 84 1.10 -1.78 1.31
CA ILE A 84 -0.31 -1.48 1.57
C ILE A 84 -0.43 -0.33 2.59
N ALA A 85 0.25 -0.44 3.73
CA ALA A 85 0.23 0.56 4.79
C ALA A 85 0.74 1.93 4.30
N GLY A 86 1.85 1.94 3.55
CA GLY A 86 2.42 3.17 2.99
C GLY A 86 1.48 3.85 1.99
N ASN A 87 0.76 3.09 1.16
CA ASN A 87 -0.22 3.65 0.23
C ASN A 87 -1.39 4.31 0.98
N LEU A 88 -1.89 3.67 2.03
CA LEU A 88 -2.91 4.23 2.91
C LEU A 88 -2.44 5.55 3.54
N ALA A 89 -1.26 5.55 4.16
CA ALA A 89 -0.71 6.74 4.80
C ALA A 89 -0.51 7.91 3.81
N ARG A 90 0.04 7.66 2.61
CA ARG A 90 0.20 8.69 1.58
C ARG A 90 -1.13 9.27 1.13
N ASN A 91 -2.17 8.44 1.03
CA ASN A 91 -3.51 8.91 0.69
C ASN A 91 -4.11 9.77 1.81
N GLN A 92 -3.93 9.38 3.08
CA GLN A 92 -4.37 10.16 4.23
C GLN A 92 -3.66 11.51 4.31
N ILE A 93 -2.33 11.55 4.14
CA ILE A 93 -1.54 12.78 4.08
C ILE A 93 -2.05 13.69 2.95
N ARG A 94 -2.22 13.15 1.74
CA ARG A 94 -2.75 13.92 0.58
C ARG A 94 -4.16 14.44 0.82
N TRP A 95 -4.98 13.71 1.57
CA TRP A 95 -6.32 14.17 1.95
C TRP A 95 -6.22 15.32 2.96
N ARG A 96 -5.45 15.20 4.03
CA ARG A 96 -5.25 16.25 5.04
C ARG A 96 -4.70 17.55 4.45
N THR A 97 -3.72 17.46 3.54
CA THR A 97 -3.19 18.64 2.83
C THR A 97 -4.27 19.39 2.04
N ARG A 98 -5.28 18.69 1.52
CA ARG A 98 -6.41 19.29 0.78
C ARG A 98 -7.56 19.75 1.68
N HIS A 99 -7.57 19.33 2.95
CA HIS A 99 -8.62 19.65 3.93
C HIS A 99 -8.02 20.16 5.26
N PRO A 100 -7.37 21.35 5.28
CA PRO A 100 -6.65 21.84 6.47
C PRO A 100 -7.52 22.08 7.70
N ALA A 101 -8.79 22.46 7.50
CA ALA A 101 -9.73 22.73 8.60
C ALA A 101 -10.06 21.47 9.44
N ALA A 102 -9.80 20.27 8.91
CA ALA A 102 -9.99 19.00 9.61
C ALA A 102 -8.72 18.52 10.36
N SER A 103 -7.62 19.28 10.31
CA SER A 103 -6.27 18.80 10.67
C SER A 103 -5.62 19.55 11.85
N LEU A 104 -6.40 20.21 12.70
CA LEU A 104 -5.92 21.17 13.72
C LEU A 104 -5.05 20.58 14.87
N ASP A 105 -4.78 19.28 14.90
CA ASP A 105 -4.20 18.61 16.08
C ASP A 105 -2.77 18.05 15.91
N LEU A 106 -1.89 18.58 15.04
CA LEU A 106 -0.54 18.01 14.90
C LEU A 106 0.63 19.00 14.90
N GLU A 107 1.46 18.87 15.94
CA GLU A 107 2.87 19.28 15.94
C GLU A 107 3.74 18.09 15.46
N PRO A 108 4.55 18.23 14.39
CA PRO A 108 5.42 17.16 13.92
C PRO A 108 6.70 17.06 14.76
N GLU A 109 6.95 15.87 15.34
CA GLU A 109 8.23 15.55 16.01
C GLU A 109 9.36 15.32 14.98
N PRO A 110 10.49 16.06 15.06
CA PRO A 110 11.59 15.91 14.13
C PRO A 110 12.55 14.81 14.59
N GLY A 111 12.44 13.59 14.04
CA GLY A 111 13.36 12.51 14.47
C GLY A 111 13.34 11.20 13.69
N GLY A 112 12.87 11.19 12.45
CA GLY A 112 12.75 9.95 11.67
C GLY A 112 13.80 9.71 10.60
N ARG A 113 14.55 8.59 10.71
CA ARG A 113 15.40 8.08 9.61
C ARG A 113 14.62 7.93 8.30
N SER A 114 15.34 8.07 7.19
CA SER A 114 14.82 8.14 5.83
C SER A 114 13.97 6.95 5.40
N LEU A 115 12.83 7.29 4.80
CA LEU A 115 11.79 6.45 4.19
C LEU A 115 12.30 5.39 3.19
N GLY A 116 13.50 5.58 2.62
CA GLY A 116 14.08 4.71 1.60
C GLY A 116 14.58 3.34 2.11
N GLU A 117 14.70 3.14 3.42
CA GLU A 117 15.21 1.88 3.99
C GLU A 117 14.10 0.79 4.07
N TYR A 118 12.83 1.18 3.98
CA TYR A 118 11.67 0.27 4.15
C TYR A 118 10.86 0.02 2.87
N LEU A 119 11.02 0.86 1.84
CA LEU A 119 10.26 0.80 0.60
C LEU A 119 11.21 0.46 -0.56
N PRO A 120 10.90 -0.53 -1.42
CA PRO A 120 11.57 -0.62 -2.70
C PRO A 120 11.10 0.48 -3.64
N SER A 121 11.96 0.76 -4.62
CA SER A 121 11.69 1.66 -5.73
C SER A 121 10.34 1.35 -6.39
N GLU A 122 9.56 2.41 -6.62
CA GLU A 122 8.15 2.43 -7.04
C GLU A 122 7.68 1.26 -7.91
N ALA A 123 6.94 0.32 -7.32
CA ALA A 123 6.00 -0.54 -8.04
C ALA A 123 4.69 -0.63 -7.24
N PRO A 124 3.53 -0.40 -7.87
CA PRO A 124 2.24 -0.47 -7.19
C PRO A 124 1.93 -1.91 -6.72
N PRO A 125 1.24 -2.08 -5.58
CA PRO A 125 0.94 -3.39 -5.03
C PRO A 125 0.10 -4.25 -6.00
N PRO A 126 0.18 -5.59 -5.92
CA PRO A 126 -0.50 -6.51 -6.83
C PRO A 126 -2.01 -6.26 -7.01
N GLY A 127 -2.74 -5.90 -5.95
CA GLY A 127 -4.18 -5.58 -6.00
C GLY A 127 -4.49 -4.28 -6.76
N GLU A 128 -3.56 -3.32 -6.75
CA GLU A 128 -3.65 -2.12 -7.58
C GLU A 128 -3.19 -2.38 -9.01
N ARG A 129 -2.53 -3.50 -9.35
CA ARG A 129 -2.16 -3.81 -10.74
C ARG A 129 -3.39 -4.12 -11.59
N LEU A 130 -4.39 -4.81 -11.04
CA LEU A 130 -5.64 -5.12 -11.75
C LEU A 130 -6.52 -3.86 -11.94
N LEU A 131 -6.70 -3.05 -10.88
CA LEU A 131 -7.44 -1.79 -10.94
C LEU A 131 -6.69 -0.68 -11.70
N ALA A 132 -5.36 -0.63 -11.66
CA ALA A 132 -4.57 0.31 -12.44
C ALA A 132 -4.51 -0.10 -13.91
N GLU A 133 -4.56 -1.38 -14.25
CA GLU A 133 -4.71 -1.83 -15.64
C GLU A 133 -6.07 -1.44 -16.22
N GLU A 134 -7.16 -1.60 -15.45
CA GLU A 134 -8.50 -1.14 -15.83
C GLU A 134 -8.59 0.39 -15.91
N ARG A 135 -8.02 1.13 -14.94
CA ARG A 135 -7.95 2.61 -14.98
C ARG A 135 -7.03 3.14 -16.08
N ARG A 136 -5.90 2.50 -16.36
CA ARG A 136 -4.97 2.88 -17.46
C ARG A 136 -5.57 2.57 -18.84
N ALA A 137 -6.36 1.50 -18.96
CA ALA A 137 -7.10 1.19 -20.18
C ALA A 137 -8.23 2.21 -20.44
N ALA A 138 -8.93 2.67 -19.40
CA ALA A 138 -9.94 3.72 -19.50
C ALA A 138 -9.34 5.07 -19.95
N VAL A 139 -8.16 5.44 -19.43
CA VAL A 139 -7.45 6.67 -19.83
C VAL A 139 -6.86 6.57 -21.24
N ARG A 140 -6.42 5.39 -21.71
CA ARG A 140 -5.96 5.20 -23.11
C ARG A 140 -7.10 5.20 -24.14
N LYS A 141 -8.34 4.90 -23.76
CA LYS A 141 -9.49 4.85 -24.69
C LYS A 141 -10.14 6.21 -24.94
N ALA A 142 -9.76 7.24 -24.20
CA ALA A 142 -10.26 8.62 -24.37
C ALA A 142 -9.40 9.53 -25.27
N SER A 143 -8.32 9.04 -25.88
CA SER A 143 -7.45 9.83 -26.78
C SER A 143 -7.41 9.31 -28.22
N ARG A 144 -8.53 8.82 -28.74
CA ARG A 144 -8.69 8.54 -30.19
C ARG A 144 -10.07 8.96 -30.70
N ARG A 145 -10.39 10.25 -30.57
CA ARG A 145 -11.38 10.94 -31.41
C ARG A 145 -10.87 12.34 -31.71
N SER A 146 -9.99 12.40 -32.70
CA SER A 146 -9.30 13.54 -33.35
C SER A 146 -7.86 13.04 -33.53
N THR A 147 -7.36 12.71 -34.71
CA THR A 147 -7.55 13.35 -36.01
C THR A 147 -7.14 12.31 -37.07
N ARG A 148 -8.07 11.87 -37.91
CA ARG A 148 -7.74 11.23 -39.20
C ARG A 148 -8.70 11.78 -40.24
N ARG A 149 -8.31 12.91 -40.83
CA ARG A 149 -8.58 13.19 -42.24
C ARG A 149 -7.32 13.79 -42.86
N LEU A 150 -6.56 12.88 -43.48
CA LEU A 150 -5.80 13.02 -44.74
C LEU A 150 -4.63 14.02 -44.72
N SER A 151 -3.37 13.54 -44.72
CA SER A 151 -2.60 13.12 -45.91
C SER A 151 -2.34 14.25 -46.91
N ALA A 152 -1.06 14.65 -46.93
CA ALA A 152 -0.22 15.02 -48.07
C ALA A 152 -0.86 15.10 -49.47
N GLY A 153 -0.67 16.27 -50.10
CA GLY A 153 -0.20 16.53 -51.48
C GLY A 153 -0.84 15.82 -52.69
N TRP A 154 -1.07 16.61 -53.76
CA TRP A 154 -0.75 16.40 -55.19
C TRP A 154 -1.73 17.26 -56.07
N GLY A 155 -1.19 18.23 -56.84
CA GLY A 155 -1.83 18.98 -57.95
C GLY A 155 -2.42 20.36 -57.58
N SER A 156 -1.97 21.52 -58.08
CA SER A 156 -1.08 21.89 -59.21
C SER A 156 -0.12 23.01 -58.82
#